data_AF-A0A0D6LS36-F1
#
_entry.id   AF-A0A0D6LS36-F1
#
_cell.length_a   1.000
_cell.length_b   1.000
_cell.length_c   1.000
_cell.angle_alpha   90.00
_cell.angle_beta   90.00
_cell.angle_gamma   90.00
#
_symmetry.space_group_name_H-M   'P 1'
#
loop_
_entity.id
_entity.type
_entity.pdbx_description
1 polymer ?
#
loop_
_entity_poly.entity_id
_entity_poly.type
_entity_poly.pdbx_seq_one_letter_code
_entity_poly.pdbx_strand_id
1 'polypeptide(L)'
;MDVSMAIIQLRRTAVMDRRMLSPHDYDVIVLDEPSTSYSVPKYQDVQPYPVKKRTTVGGHRVGSTVIKLPSFRITDLSASLVDSVLTELVVKTRTTFRRAVAIPLWDDAGPSSSSRIAPGTVLMCAPVQAKDRLTYPYGRLENLARLVNMCMQTPENLDLQTRHMILRIEEYVAGPLAAVKSTLLSLTVSEAMRQKPRDPMFSQSSLCRT
;
A
#
# COMPACT_ATOMS: atom_id res chain seq x y z
N MET A 1 -4.65 -4.56 -18.90
CA MET A 1 -3.40 -4.25 -18.20
C MET A 1 -3.55 -4.63 -16.74
N ASP A 2 -2.58 -5.35 -16.18
CA ASP A 2 -2.60 -5.75 -14.76
C ASP A 2 -1.96 -4.64 -13.92
N VAL A 3 -2.67 -4.14 -12.91
CA VAL A 3 -2.16 -3.09 -12.01
C VAL A 3 -2.06 -3.64 -10.60
N SER A 4 -0.87 -3.54 -10.02
CA SER A 4 -0.64 -3.78 -8.59
C SER A 4 -0.50 -2.45 -7.86
N MET A 5 -1.13 -2.34 -6.71
CA MET A 5 -1.28 -1.08 -5.98
C MET A 5 -0.54 -1.12 -4.65
N ALA A 6 0.31 -0.11 -4.45
CA ALA A 6 0.86 0.26 -3.16
C ALA A 6 0.04 1.43 -2.59
N ILE A 7 -0.94 1.13 -1.74
CA ILE A 7 -1.66 2.18 -1.01
C ILE A 7 -0.87 2.48 0.26
N ILE A 8 -0.16 3.61 0.29
CA ILE A 8 0.85 3.92 1.30
C ILE A 8 0.36 5.04 2.21
N GLN A 9 0.45 4.81 3.51
CA GLN A 9 0.12 5.79 4.54
C GLN A 9 1.37 6.14 5.36
N LEU A 10 1.68 7.43 5.47
CA LEU A 10 2.75 7.91 6.36
C LEU A 10 2.22 8.01 7.79
N ARG A 11 2.93 7.40 8.75
CA ARG A 11 2.58 7.44 10.17
C ARG A 11 2.75 8.85 10.72
N ARG A 12 1.81 9.29 11.58
CA ARG A 12 1.82 10.65 12.16
C ARG A 12 3.09 10.96 12.94
N THR A 13 3.69 9.96 13.58
CA THR A 13 4.96 10.10 14.33
C THR A 13 6.11 10.55 13.44
N ALA A 14 6.11 10.15 12.16
CA ALA A 14 7.14 10.50 11.20
C ALA A 14 6.99 11.92 10.62
N VAL A 15 5.76 12.47 10.61
CA VAL A 15 5.48 13.83 10.10
C VAL A 15 6.06 14.91 11.01
N MET A 16 6.20 14.62 12.31
CA MET A 16 6.70 15.57 13.31
C MET A 16 8.23 15.66 13.33
N ASP A 17 8.92 14.62 12.90
CA ASP A 17 10.38 14.52 12.96
C ASP A 17 10.95 14.82 11.56
N ARG A 18 11.74 15.89 11.41
CA ARG A 18 12.41 16.26 10.13
C ARG A 18 13.57 15.33 9.78
N ARG A 19 13.49 14.05 10.18
CA ARG A 19 14.51 13.03 9.97
C ARG A 19 14.32 12.35 8.62
N MET A 20 15.36 11.64 8.19
CA MET A 20 15.26 10.77 7.02
C MET A 20 14.15 9.73 7.27
N LEU A 21 13.13 9.73 6.40
CA LEU A 21 12.07 8.73 6.45
C LEU A 21 12.65 7.35 6.16
N SER A 22 12.15 6.38 6.92
CA SER A 22 12.53 4.98 6.86
C SER A 22 11.32 4.09 6.57
N PRO A 23 11.52 2.82 6.21
CA PRO A 23 10.41 1.88 6.03
C PRO A 23 9.51 1.72 7.28
N HIS A 24 9.98 2.08 8.47
CA HIS A 24 9.19 2.00 9.70
C HIS A 24 8.09 3.06 9.75
N ASP A 25 8.24 4.12 8.98
CA ASP A 25 7.34 5.28 8.97
C ASP A 25 6.13 5.09 8.06
N TYR A 26 6.12 4.01 7.26
CA TYR A 26 5.08 3.74 6.28
C TYR A 26 4.28 2.48 6.63
N ASP A 27 2.97 2.58 6.46
CA ASP A 27 2.06 1.45 6.41
C ASP A 27 1.54 1.27 4.98
N VAL A 28 1.40 0.01 4.55
CA VAL A 28 0.94 -0.38 3.21
C VAL A 28 -0.25 -1.30 3.34
N ILE A 29 -1.26 -1.13 2.50
CA ILE A 29 -2.37 -2.09 2.43
C ILE A 29 -1.92 -3.37 1.78
N VAL A 30 -2.21 -4.48 2.45
CA VAL A 30 -2.03 -5.85 1.95
C VAL A 30 -3.29 -6.67 2.15
N LEU A 31 -3.45 -7.70 1.32
CA LEU A 31 -4.51 -8.68 1.35
C LEU A 31 -3.95 -10.02 1.84
N ASP A 32 -4.69 -10.74 2.69
CA ASP A 32 -4.37 -12.11 3.04
C ASP A 32 -5.25 -13.05 2.18
N GLU A 33 -4.71 -13.64 1.13
CA GLU A 33 -5.45 -14.55 0.24
C GLU A 33 -5.14 -16.02 0.59
N PRO A 34 -6.10 -16.96 0.49
CA PRO A 34 -5.81 -18.37 0.71
C PRO A 34 -4.75 -18.89 -0.28
N SER A 35 -3.75 -19.61 0.23
CA SER A 35 -2.68 -20.22 -0.57
C SER A 35 -3.29 -21.29 -1.48
N THR A 36 -3.47 -20.99 -2.77
CA THR A 36 -4.07 -21.91 -3.75
C THR A 36 -3.10 -23.01 -4.25
N SER A 37 -1.96 -23.22 -3.60
CA SER A 37 -1.12 -24.39 -3.86
C SER A 37 -1.86 -25.66 -3.39
N TYR A 38 -2.64 -26.23 -4.31
CA TYR A 38 -3.49 -27.43 -4.20
C TYR A 38 -4.71 -27.33 -3.27
N SER A 39 -5.70 -26.52 -3.63
CA SER A 39 -7.07 -26.72 -3.17
C SER A 39 -7.81 -27.68 -4.12
N VAL A 40 -7.84 -28.98 -3.79
CA VAL A 40 -8.99 -29.81 -4.17
C VAL A 40 -10.19 -29.26 -3.39
N PRO A 41 -11.33 -28.93 -4.02
CA PRO A 41 -12.47 -28.42 -3.29
C PRO A 41 -13.01 -29.54 -2.39
N LYS A 42 -12.81 -29.44 -1.06
CA LYS A 42 -13.60 -30.21 -0.11
C LYS A 42 -14.70 -29.30 0.42
N TYR A 43 -15.92 -29.56 -0.07
CA TYR A 43 -17.16 -29.13 0.56
C TYR A 43 -17.20 -29.71 1.99
N GLN A 44 -16.65 -29.00 2.97
CA GLN A 44 -16.95 -29.09 4.40
C GLN A 44 -15.85 -28.35 5.18
N ASP A 45 -16.07 -27.07 5.46
CA ASP A 45 -15.62 -26.43 6.71
C ASP A 45 -16.19 -25.01 6.76
N VAL A 46 -17.49 -24.91 7.06
CA VAL A 46 -18.08 -23.67 7.54
C VAL A 46 -17.68 -23.53 9.01
N GLN A 47 -16.62 -22.78 9.28
CA GLN A 47 -16.25 -22.34 10.64
C GLN A 47 -16.29 -20.81 10.70
N PRO A 48 -17.01 -20.21 11.68
CA PRO A 48 -17.41 -18.80 11.65
C PRO A 48 -16.33 -17.78 12.08
N TYR A 49 -15.05 -18.15 12.20
CA TYR A 49 -13.99 -17.22 12.58
C TYR A 49 -12.68 -17.47 11.82
N PRO A 50 -11.91 -16.42 11.44
CA PRO A 50 -10.67 -16.56 10.68
C PRO A 50 -9.54 -17.06 11.60
N VAL A 51 -9.49 -18.38 11.81
CA VAL A 51 -8.33 -19.03 12.41
C VAL A 51 -7.27 -19.17 11.32
N LYS A 52 -6.08 -18.57 11.51
CA LYS A 52 -4.90 -18.80 10.67
C LYS A 52 -4.49 -20.28 10.76
N LYS A 53 -5.11 -21.14 9.95
CA LYS A 53 -4.79 -22.59 9.91
C LYS A 53 -3.40 -22.75 9.30
N ARG A 54 -2.40 -23.24 10.05
CA ARG A 54 -1.12 -23.62 9.44
C ARG A 54 -1.30 -24.98 8.79
N THR A 55 -1.06 -25.11 7.49
CA THR A 55 -1.18 -26.38 6.78
C THR A 55 0.20 -27.01 6.68
N THR A 56 0.34 -28.28 7.06
CA THR A 56 1.59 -29.03 6.90
C THR A 56 1.52 -29.89 5.65
N VAL A 57 2.42 -29.69 4.69
CA VAL A 57 2.53 -30.53 3.47
C VAL A 57 3.95 -31.08 3.42
N GLY A 58 4.09 -32.42 3.37
CA GLY A 58 5.41 -33.08 3.31
C GLY A 58 6.35 -32.74 4.48
N GLY A 59 5.80 -32.54 5.69
CA GLY A 59 6.57 -32.16 6.88
C GLY A 59 6.95 -30.67 6.97
N HIS A 60 6.63 -29.87 5.96
CA HIS A 60 6.91 -28.43 5.94
C HIS A 60 5.65 -27.62 6.29
N ARG A 61 5.80 -26.63 7.17
CA ARG A 61 4.72 -25.69 7.53
C ARG A 61 4.52 -24.70 6.38
N VAL A 62 3.36 -24.73 5.75
CA VAL A 62 2.93 -23.78 4.70
C VAL A 62 1.83 -22.90 5.30
N GLY A 63 1.94 -21.58 5.15
CA GLY A 63 0.86 -20.68 5.53
C GLY A 63 -0.42 -21.00 4.75
N SER A 64 -1.58 -21.08 5.41
CA SER A 64 -2.87 -21.21 4.70
C SER A 64 -3.21 -20.01 3.83
N THR A 65 -2.54 -18.88 4.08
CA THR A 65 -2.76 -17.62 3.39
C THR A 65 -1.44 -17.02 2.97
N VAL A 66 -1.43 -16.40 1.79
CA VAL A 66 -0.32 -15.63 1.24
C VAL A 66 -0.70 -14.16 1.24
N ILE A 67 0.25 -13.33 1.68
CA ILE A 67 0.13 -11.88 1.67
C ILE A 67 0.35 -11.39 0.24
N LYS A 68 -0.60 -10.60 -0.28
CA LYS A 68 -0.54 -9.96 -1.60
C LYS A 68 -0.75 -8.45 -1.53
N LEU A 69 -0.22 -7.73 -2.51
CA LEU A 69 -0.66 -6.36 -2.77
C LEU A 69 -2.03 -6.36 -3.45
N PRO A 70 -2.88 -5.34 -3.18
CA PRO A 70 -4.09 -5.14 -3.97
C PRO A 70 -3.76 -5.06 -5.45
N SER A 71 -4.49 -5.83 -6.26
CA SER A 71 -4.32 -5.82 -7.71
C SER A 71 -5.68 -5.87 -8.41
N PHE A 72 -5.74 -5.29 -9.61
CA PHE A 72 -6.91 -5.33 -10.46
C PHE A 72 -6.54 -5.15 -11.93
N ARG A 73 -7.44 -5.59 -12.79
CA ARG A 73 -7.30 -5.46 -14.24
C ARG A 73 -8.01 -4.21 -14.73
N ILE A 74 -7.29 -3.38 -15.45
CA ILE A 74 -7.86 -2.31 -16.26
C ILE A 74 -8.01 -2.83 -17.68
N THR A 75 -9.25 -3.01 -18.09
CA THR A 75 -9.64 -3.46 -19.43
C THR A 75 -9.96 -2.30 -20.37
N ASP A 76 -10.40 -1.16 -19.81
CA ASP A 76 -10.71 0.04 -20.56
C ASP A 76 -9.69 1.15 -20.26
N LEU A 77 -8.97 1.56 -21.30
CA LEU A 77 -7.97 2.65 -21.29
C LEU A 77 -8.48 3.87 -22.08
N SER A 78 -9.81 4.03 -22.21
CA SER A 78 -10.44 5.21 -22.80
C SER A 78 -10.05 6.52 -22.08
N ALA A 79 -9.73 6.43 -20.79
CA ALA A 79 -9.10 7.47 -19.99
C ALA A 79 -7.62 7.16 -19.71
N SER A 80 -6.88 8.13 -19.16
CA SER A 80 -5.51 7.89 -18.74
C SER A 80 -5.45 6.78 -17.68
N LEU A 81 -4.37 5.98 -17.67
CA LEU A 81 -4.19 4.88 -16.71
C LEU A 81 -4.35 5.37 -15.25
N VAL A 82 -3.86 6.57 -14.95
CA VAL A 82 -3.94 7.19 -13.63
C VAL A 82 -5.39 7.46 -13.25
N ASP A 83 -6.20 7.99 -14.15
CA ASP A 83 -7.62 8.30 -13.88
C ASP A 83 -8.44 7.03 -13.67
N SER A 84 -8.19 5.99 -14.47
CA SER A 84 -8.83 4.68 -14.29
C SER A 84 -8.47 4.06 -12.94
N VAL A 85 -7.21 4.15 -12.51
CA VAL A 85 -6.77 3.66 -11.19
C VAL A 85 -7.42 4.45 -10.05
N LEU A 86 -7.46 5.78 -10.14
CA LEU A 86 -8.10 6.61 -9.12
C LEU A 86 -9.59 6.30 -8.99
N THR A 87 -10.28 6.13 -10.12
CA THR A 87 -11.70 5.76 -10.16
C THR A 87 -11.93 4.41 -9.47
N GLU A 88 -11.15 3.39 -9.81
CA GLU A 88 -11.27 2.06 -9.20
C GLU A 88 -10.97 2.08 -7.70
N LEU A 89 -9.96 2.84 -7.27
CA LEU A 89 -9.62 3.00 -5.86
C LEU A 89 -10.76 3.66 -5.06
N VAL A 90 -11.41 4.67 -5.63
CA VAL A 90 -12.58 5.33 -5.01
C VAL A 90 -13.72 4.33 -4.84
N VAL A 91 -14.00 3.51 -5.87
CA VAL A 91 -15.04 2.49 -5.80
C VAL A 91 -14.74 1.46 -4.70
N LYS A 92 -13.50 0.97 -4.62
CA LYS A 92 -13.14 -0.09 -3.66
C LYS A 92 -13.06 0.40 -2.22
N THR A 93 -12.52 1.59 -1.99
CA THR A 93 -12.23 2.08 -0.62
C THR A 93 -13.26 3.05 -0.08
N ARG A 94 -14.10 3.61 -0.97
CA ARG A 94 -14.97 4.77 -0.68
C ARG A 94 -14.20 5.98 -0.16
N THR A 95 -12.91 6.07 -0.47
CA THR A 95 -12.04 7.21 -0.14
C THR A 95 -11.56 7.88 -1.40
N THR A 96 -11.53 9.21 -1.39
CA THR A 96 -11.04 9.99 -2.52
C THR A 96 -9.52 10.04 -2.51
N PHE A 97 -8.90 9.47 -3.54
CA PHE A 97 -7.47 9.59 -3.77
C PHE A 97 -7.20 10.79 -4.66
N ARG A 98 -6.24 11.61 -4.28
CA ARG A 98 -5.91 12.82 -5.04
C ARG A 98 -4.95 12.53 -6.18
N ARG A 99 -4.07 11.53 -6.03
CA ARG A 99 -3.01 11.21 -6.99
C ARG A 99 -2.66 9.73 -6.91
N ALA A 100 -2.24 9.18 -8.05
CA ALA A 100 -1.55 7.90 -8.14
C ALA A 100 -0.29 8.09 -9.01
N VAL A 101 0.80 7.43 -8.64
CA VAL A 101 2.11 7.57 -9.30
C VAL A 101 2.62 6.20 -9.66
N ALA A 102 3.11 6.01 -10.88
CA ALA A 102 3.77 4.77 -11.26
C ALA A 102 5.11 4.63 -10.53
N ILE A 103 5.32 3.50 -9.87
CA ILE A 103 6.64 3.11 -9.36
C ILE A 103 7.32 2.36 -10.50
N PRO A 104 8.45 2.86 -11.03
CA PRO A 104 9.16 2.18 -12.10
C PRO A 104 9.62 0.83 -11.58
N LEU A 105 9.30 -0.26 -12.28
CA LEU A 105 9.86 -1.57 -11.98
C LEU A 105 11.33 -1.61 -12.41
N TRP A 106 12.09 -2.62 -11.98
CA TRP A 106 13.43 -2.82 -12.53
C TRP A 106 13.32 -3.08 -14.03
N ASP A 107 14.16 -2.44 -14.84
CA ASP A 107 14.35 -2.83 -16.24
C ASP A 107 14.91 -4.27 -16.29
N ASP A 108 14.94 -4.91 -17.46
CA ASP A 108 15.41 -6.30 -17.67
C ASP A 108 16.81 -6.62 -17.07
N ALA A 109 17.54 -5.61 -16.61
CA ALA A 109 18.80 -5.70 -15.86
C ALA A 109 18.65 -5.75 -14.32
N GLY A 110 17.45 -5.94 -13.79
CA GLY A 110 17.21 -6.16 -12.36
C GLY A 110 17.99 -7.36 -11.80
N PRO A 111 18.16 -7.48 -10.46
CA PRO A 111 18.94 -8.57 -9.86
C PRO A 111 18.46 -9.91 -10.42
N SER A 112 19.36 -10.82 -10.81
CA SER A 112 19.09 -12.02 -11.63
C SER A 112 17.97 -12.96 -11.14
N SER A 113 17.41 -12.72 -9.94
CA SER A 113 16.14 -13.24 -9.44
C SER A 113 14.87 -12.56 -9.98
N SER A 114 14.97 -11.50 -10.81
CA SER A 114 13.89 -10.62 -11.28
C SER A 114 12.97 -11.24 -12.36
N SER A 115 13.01 -12.56 -12.54
CA SER A 115 12.33 -13.25 -13.63
C SER A 115 10.81 -13.45 -13.43
N ARG A 116 10.14 -12.80 -12.47
CA ARG A 116 8.79 -13.24 -12.04
C ARG A 116 7.76 -12.14 -11.74
N ILE A 117 7.88 -10.94 -12.31
CA ILE A 117 6.71 -10.04 -12.44
C ILE A 117 6.03 -10.36 -13.76
N ALA A 118 4.71 -10.56 -13.74
CA ALA A 118 3.96 -10.89 -14.95
C ALA A 118 4.11 -9.76 -16.00
N PRO A 119 4.41 -10.09 -17.28
CA PRO A 119 4.55 -9.10 -18.34
C PRO A 119 3.34 -8.18 -18.43
N GLY A 120 3.58 -6.87 -18.64
CA GLY A 120 2.52 -5.87 -18.71
C GLY A 120 1.89 -5.51 -17.36
N THR A 121 2.47 -5.97 -16.24
CA THR A 121 2.08 -5.48 -14.91
C THR A 121 2.72 -4.13 -14.62
N VAL A 122 1.93 -3.21 -14.07
CA VAL A 122 2.44 -1.93 -13.55
C VAL A 122 2.20 -1.84 -12.05
N LEU A 123 3.20 -1.33 -11.34
CA LEU A 123 3.12 -0.99 -9.92
C LEU A 123 2.78 0.48 -9.79
N MET A 124 1.69 0.80 -9.10
CA MET A 124 1.28 2.18 -8.82
C MET A 124 1.19 2.44 -7.33
N CYS A 125 1.53 3.64 -6.92
CA CYS A 125 1.47 4.13 -5.56
C CYS A 125 0.33 5.12 -5.41
N ALA A 126 -0.50 4.95 -4.39
CA ALA A 126 -1.52 5.91 -3.98
C ALA A 126 -1.27 6.34 -2.53
N PRO A 127 -0.77 7.56 -2.29
CA PRO A 127 -0.54 8.05 -0.94
C PRO A 127 -1.84 8.39 -0.23
N VAL A 128 -1.93 8.07 1.06
CA VAL A 128 -3.08 8.34 1.93
C VAL A 128 -2.63 9.02 3.21
N GLN A 129 -3.44 9.95 3.72
CA GLN A 129 -3.15 10.60 4.99
C GLN A 129 -3.61 9.72 6.17
N ALA A 130 -2.84 9.74 7.26
CA ALA A 130 -3.22 9.05 8.49
C ALA A 130 -4.45 9.61 9.22
N LYS A 131 -5.10 10.63 8.68
CA LYS A 131 -6.40 11.11 9.16
C LYS A 131 -7.56 10.43 8.43
N ASP A 132 -7.34 9.95 7.22
CA ASP A 132 -8.37 9.29 6.44
C ASP A 132 -8.55 7.87 6.97
N ARG A 133 -9.80 7.50 7.28
CA ARG A 133 -10.14 6.13 7.64
C ARG A 133 -10.06 5.27 6.38
N LEU A 134 -8.88 4.79 6.09
CA LEU A 134 -8.63 3.94 4.94
C LEU A 134 -9.16 2.54 5.21
N THR A 135 -10.19 2.14 4.47
CA THR A 135 -10.75 0.78 4.51
C THR A 135 -10.63 0.20 3.11
N TYR A 136 -10.02 -0.97 2.99
CA TYR A 136 -9.97 -1.72 1.74
C TYR A 136 -10.60 -3.10 1.98
N PRO A 137 -11.48 -3.59 1.10
CA PRO A 137 -12.14 -4.88 1.30
C PRO A 137 -11.14 -6.01 1.52
N TYR A 138 -11.26 -6.73 2.64
CA TYR A 138 -10.35 -7.82 3.04
C TYR A 138 -8.87 -7.42 3.17
N GLY A 139 -8.59 -6.10 3.20
CA GLY A 139 -7.26 -5.55 3.34
C GLY A 139 -6.98 -5.08 4.74
N ARG A 140 -5.70 -5.13 5.12
CA ARG A 140 -5.18 -4.58 6.37
C ARG A 140 -3.97 -3.71 6.10
N LEU A 141 -3.76 -2.72 6.96
CA LEU A 141 -2.52 -1.96 6.97
C LEU A 141 -1.43 -2.78 7.66
N GLU A 142 -0.31 -2.94 6.96
CA GLU A 142 0.89 -3.60 7.49
C GLU A 142 2.09 -2.66 7.36
N ASN A 143 2.93 -2.63 8.39
CA ASN A 143 4.14 -1.83 8.37
C ASN A 143 5.12 -2.28 7.27
N LEU A 144 5.66 -1.33 6.50
CA LEU A 144 6.55 -1.64 5.39
C LEU A 144 7.85 -2.32 5.87
N ALA A 145 8.44 -1.89 6.98
CA ALA A 145 9.64 -2.55 7.52
C ALA A 145 9.37 -4.02 7.88
N ARG A 146 8.17 -4.32 8.41
CA ARG A 146 7.76 -5.69 8.71
C ARG A 146 7.56 -6.52 7.43
N LEU A 147 7.00 -5.94 6.38
CA LEU A 147 6.88 -6.59 5.07
C LEU A 147 8.26 -6.92 4.49
N VAL A 148 9.20 -5.97 4.53
CA VAL A 148 10.59 -6.15 4.07
C VAL A 148 11.31 -7.25 4.86
N ASN A 149 11.14 -7.27 6.19
CA ASN A 149 11.68 -8.34 7.02
C ASN A 149 11.10 -9.72 6.64
N MET A 150 9.79 -9.80 6.35
CA MET A 150 9.17 -11.04 5.87
C MET A 150 9.73 -11.48 4.51
N CYS A 151 10.05 -10.55 3.61
CA CYS A 151 10.71 -10.87 2.33
C CYS A 151 12.06 -11.58 2.50
N MET A 152 12.73 -11.40 3.65
CA MET A 152 14.03 -12.00 3.94
C MET A 152 13.93 -13.23 4.84
N GLN A 153 13.05 -13.22 5.84
CA GLN A 153 12.99 -14.24 6.89
C GLN A 153 11.92 -15.31 6.66
N THR A 154 10.78 -14.95 6.08
CA THR A 154 9.65 -15.87 5.85
C THR A 154 9.03 -15.62 4.46
N PRO A 155 9.81 -15.79 3.38
CA PRO A 155 9.37 -15.46 2.03
C PRO A 155 8.16 -16.30 1.56
N GLU A 156 7.91 -17.45 2.16
CA GLU A 156 6.75 -18.33 1.91
C GLU A 156 5.40 -17.71 2.29
N ASN A 157 5.39 -16.67 3.12
CA ASN A 157 4.18 -15.94 3.51
C ASN A 157 3.76 -14.91 2.46
N LEU A 158 4.59 -14.64 1.46
CA LEU A 158 4.39 -13.63 0.42
C LEU A 158 4.39 -14.31 -0.93
N ASP A 159 3.48 -13.90 -1.81
CA ASP A 159 3.58 -14.39 -3.18
C ASP A 159 4.78 -13.70 -3.82
N LEU A 160 5.34 -14.36 -4.82
CA LEU A 160 6.60 -13.91 -5.37
C LEU A 160 6.52 -12.51 -5.98
N GLN A 161 5.42 -12.19 -6.67
CA GLN A 161 5.23 -10.89 -7.28
C GLN A 161 5.13 -9.80 -6.20
N THR A 162 4.37 -10.05 -5.14
CA THR A 162 4.28 -9.13 -3.98
C THR A 162 5.62 -8.95 -3.29
N ARG A 163 6.43 -10.01 -3.13
CA ARG A 163 7.78 -9.91 -2.57
C ARG A 163 8.64 -8.94 -3.37
N HIS A 164 8.67 -9.09 -4.70
CA HIS A 164 9.41 -8.18 -5.58
C HIS A 164 8.88 -6.75 -5.48
N MET A 165 7.57 -6.56 -5.47
CA MET A 165 6.98 -5.22 -5.39
C MET A 165 7.23 -4.55 -4.04
N ILE A 166 7.21 -5.27 -2.92
CA ILE A 166 7.54 -4.72 -1.59
C ILE A 166 8.97 -4.20 -1.54
N LEU A 167 9.93 -4.99 -2.04
CA LEU A 167 11.33 -4.56 -2.11
C LEU A 167 11.48 -3.32 -2.99
N ARG A 168 10.72 -3.25 -4.09
CA ARG A 168 10.74 -2.07 -4.96
C ARG A 168 10.11 -0.84 -4.30
N ILE A 169 9.03 -1.02 -3.54
CA ILE A 169 8.40 0.05 -2.75
C ILE A 169 9.38 0.57 -1.72
N GLU A 170 10.07 -0.31 -0.98
CA GLU A 170 11.09 0.05 -0.01
C GLU A 170 12.18 0.92 -0.64
N GLU A 171 12.77 0.46 -1.75
CA GLU A 171 13.78 1.21 -2.49
C GLU A 171 13.25 2.58 -2.96
N TYR A 172 11.99 2.63 -3.41
CA TYR A 172 11.36 3.86 -3.89
C TYR A 172 11.09 4.88 -2.79
N VAL A 173 10.67 4.45 -1.59
CA VAL A 173 10.34 5.36 -0.47
C VAL A 173 11.53 5.67 0.42
N ALA A 174 12.45 4.72 0.61
CA ALA A 174 13.62 4.84 1.48
C ALA A 174 14.92 5.19 0.73
N GLY A 175 14.96 4.99 -0.59
CA GLY A 175 16.17 5.18 -1.40
C GLY A 175 16.69 6.63 -1.50
N PRO A 176 17.93 6.83 -1.96
CA PRO A 176 18.61 8.13 -2.01
C PRO A 176 18.07 9.10 -3.07
N LEU A 177 17.12 8.69 -3.91
CA LEU A 177 16.47 9.55 -4.92
C LEU A 177 15.60 10.62 -4.25
N ALA A 178 16.24 11.72 -3.86
CA ALA A 178 15.67 12.86 -3.14
C ALA A 178 14.43 13.48 -3.81
N ALA A 179 14.30 13.38 -5.14
CA ALA A 179 13.16 13.91 -5.89
C ALA A 179 11.84 13.17 -5.59
N VAL A 180 11.90 11.85 -5.39
CA VAL A 180 10.73 10.99 -5.12
C VAL A 180 10.28 11.10 -3.68
N LYS A 181 11.25 11.14 -2.74
CA LYS A 181 11.02 11.49 -1.34
C LYS A 181 10.30 12.82 -1.24
N SER A 182 10.77 13.85 -1.96
CA SER A 182 10.10 15.16 -1.99
C SER A 182 8.69 15.11 -2.56
N THR A 183 8.38 14.16 -3.45
CA THR A 183 7.03 14.03 -4.03
C THR A 183 6.10 13.37 -3.02
N LEU A 184 6.42 12.21 -2.45
CA LEU A 184 5.58 11.59 -1.42
C LEU A 184 5.51 12.42 -0.12
N LEU A 185 6.60 13.05 0.30
CA LEU A 185 6.62 14.02 1.42
C LEU A 185 5.88 15.31 1.08
N SER A 186 6.05 15.94 -0.08
CA SER A 186 5.28 17.14 -0.42
C SER A 186 3.79 16.83 -0.55
N LEU A 187 3.43 15.64 -1.04
CA LEU A 187 2.05 15.18 -1.14
C LEU A 187 1.42 14.94 0.23
N THR A 188 2.16 14.41 1.19
CA THR A 188 1.63 14.13 2.54
C THR A 188 1.77 15.32 3.50
N VAL A 189 2.87 16.08 3.44
CA VAL A 189 3.21 17.20 4.35
C VAL A 189 2.59 18.53 3.90
N SER A 190 2.60 18.89 2.61
CA SER A 190 1.94 20.13 2.16
C SER A 190 0.44 20.09 2.40
N GLU A 191 -0.15 18.90 2.43
CA GLU A 191 -1.56 18.73 2.74
C GLU A 191 -1.84 18.75 4.25
N ALA A 192 -0.98 18.12 5.07
CA ALA A 192 -1.07 18.23 6.52
C ALA A 192 -0.94 19.68 7.01
N MET A 193 -0.09 20.49 6.36
CA MET A 193 0.09 21.91 6.70
C MET A 193 -1.02 22.83 6.16
N ARG A 194 -1.70 22.49 5.05
CA ARG A 194 -2.80 23.28 4.49
C ARG A 194 -4.13 23.15 5.25
N GLN A 195 -4.27 22.17 6.13
CA GLN A 195 -5.50 21.89 6.89
C GLN A 195 -5.42 22.29 8.37
N LYS A 196 -4.42 23.11 8.76
CA LYS A 196 -4.47 23.79 10.05
C LYS A 196 -5.75 24.67 10.07
N PRO A 197 -6.67 24.50 11.04
CA PRO A 197 -7.81 25.40 11.13
C PRO A 197 -7.26 26.81 11.27
N ARG A 198 -7.73 27.73 10.42
CA ARG A 198 -7.64 29.15 10.75
C ARG A 198 -8.51 29.29 11.99
N ASP A 199 -7.88 29.39 13.15
CA ASP A 199 -8.58 29.85 14.35
C ASP A 199 -9.30 31.14 13.94
N PRO A 200 -10.64 31.25 14.13
CA PRO A 200 -11.27 32.53 13.94
C PRO A 200 -10.62 33.47 14.95
N MET A 201 -9.88 34.45 14.42
CA MET A 201 -9.41 35.57 15.22
C MET A 201 -10.62 36.08 15.99
N PHE A 202 -10.51 36.08 17.31
CA PHE A 202 -11.39 36.84 18.18
C PHE A 202 -11.45 38.27 17.63
N SER A 203 -12.56 38.60 16.96
CA SER A 203 -12.92 39.96 16.62
C SER A 203 -13.27 40.65 17.94
N GLN A 204 -12.28 41.29 18.57
CA GLN A 204 -12.57 42.35 19.51
C GLN A 204 -13.09 43.54 18.71
N SER A 205 -14.40 43.54 18.46
CA SER A 205 -15.13 44.75 18.09
C SER A 205 -15.88 45.23 19.32
N SER A 206 -15.27 46.17 20.01
CA SER A 206 -15.92 47.13 20.89
C SER A 206 -17.10 47.79 20.17
N LEU A 207 -18.30 47.78 20.75
CA LEU A 207 -19.26 48.85 20.51
C LEU A 207 -20.31 48.95 21.63
N CYS A 208 -20.35 50.14 22.21
CA CYS A 208 -21.25 50.64 23.24
C CYS A 208 -22.73 50.58 22.85
N ARG A 209 -23.59 50.42 23.87
CA ARG A 209 -24.94 51.00 24.12
C ARG A 209 -25.73 50.00 24.97
N THR A 210 -26.43 50.37 26.04
CA THR A 210 -26.97 51.66 26.54
C THR A 210 -26.92 51.66 28.05
#